data_AF-A0A4Y1R571-F1
#
_entry.id   AF-A0A4Y1R571-F1
#
_cell.length_a   1.000
_cell.length_b   1.000
_cell.length_c   1.000
_cell.angle_alpha   90.00
_cell.angle_beta   90.00
_cell.angle_gamma   90.00
#
_symmetry.space_group_name_H-M   'P 1'
#
loop_
_entity.id
_entity.type
_entity.pdbx_description
1 polymer ?
#
loop_
_entity_poly.entity_id
_entity_poly.type
_entity_poly.pdbx_seq_one_letter_code
_entity_poly.pdbx_strand_id
1 'polypeptide(L)'
;MGCRMVEMSCAEHDKHAAGSQFVTHTMGRVLEKFKLESSPINTKGYETLLNLVENTSGDSFDLYYGLFMYNKNAMEQLERLDMAFEALKKELFGHLHEVCRKQLFGTAEAVEIPREEEPAKSHKLLPVGDQNGSNVVTQNRSGEAPQNGAHEGYEDSAPLDSASESDGKNK
;
A
#
# COMPACT_ATOMS: atom_id res chain seq x y z
N MET A 1 -11.81 -41.11 -0.05
CA MET A 1 -12.31 -39.84 -0.61
C MET A 1 -13.58 -39.46 0.14
N GLY A 2 -13.51 -38.40 0.95
CA GLY A 2 -14.61 -37.90 1.80
C GLY A 2 -14.80 -36.40 1.57
N CYS A 3 -14.84 -35.99 0.30
CA CYS A 3 -14.95 -34.58 -0.06
C CYS A 3 -16.31 -34.03 0.33
N ARG A 4 -16.32 -32.81 0.86
CA ARG A 4 -17.54 -32.04 1.08
C ARG A 4 -17.86 -31.27 -0.20
N MET A 5 -18.97 -31.63 -0.86
CA MET A 5 -19.48 -30.86 -1.98
C MET A 5 -20.21 -29.62 -1.43
N VAL A 6 -19.91 -28.46 -2.00
CA VAL A 6 -20.53 -27.18 -1.64
C VAL A 6 -20.99 -26.51 -2.93
N GLU A 7 -22.30 -26.33 -3.08
CA GLU A 7 -22.88 -25.63 -4.23
C GLU A 7 -22.85 -24.12 -3.99
N MET A 8 -22.40 -23.36 -5.00
CA MET A 8 -22.37 -21.90 -5.00
C MET A 8 -22.28 -21.38 -6.44
N SER A 9 -22.64 -20.12 -6.66
CA SER A 9 -22.46 -19.49 -7.97
C SER A 9 -20.98 -19.22 -8.27
N CYS A 10 -20.62 -19.08 -9.56
CA CYS A 10 -19.25 -18.70 -9.95
C CYS A 10 -18.82 -17.37 -9.32
N ALA A 11 -19.73 -16.40 -9.23
CA ALA A 11 -19.43 -15.10 -8.64
C ALA A 11 -19.09 -15.20 -7.14
N GLU A 12 -19.83 -16.04 -6.40
CA GLU A 12 -19.54 -16.29 -4.98
C GLU A 12 -18.25 -17.08 -4.81
N HIS A 13 -18.04 -18.11 -5.63
CA HIS A 13 -16.79 -18.87 -5.67
C HIS A 13 -15.59 -17.95 -5.85
N ASP A 14 -15.59 -17.10 -6.88
CA ASP A 14 -14.47 -16.21 -7.18
C ASP A 14 -14.23 -15.20 -6.06
N LYS A 15 -15.29 -14.68 -5.45
CA LYS A 15 -15.16 -13.80 -4.28
C LYS A 15 -14.47 -14.53 -3.12
N HIS A 16 -14.87 -15.77 -2.84
CA HIS A 16 -14.25 -16.58 -1.79
C HIS A 16 -12.80 -16.95 -2.14
N ALA A 17 -12.54 -17.39 -3.37
CA ALA A 17 -11.21 -17.75 -3.85
C ALA A 17 -10.25 -16.56 -3.80
N ALA A 18 -10.70 -15.35 -4.16
CA ALA A 18 -9.89 -14.14 -4.01
C ALA A 18 -9.52 -13.88 -2.54
N GLY A 19 -10.50 -13.90 -1.63
CA GLY A 19 -10.26 -13.62 -0.21
C GLY A 19 -9.55 -14.73 0.58
N SER A 20 -9.41 -15.92 -0.01
CA SER A 20 -8.77 -17.07 0.64
C SER A 20 -7.58 -17.57 -0.18
N GLN A 21 -7.81 -18.35 -1.23
CA GLN A 21 -6.77 -18.97 -2.06
C GLN A 21 -5.77 -17.95 -2.60
N PHE A 22 -6.25 -16.87 -3.24
CA PHE A 22 -5.35 -15.86 -3.80
C PHE A 22 -4.49 -15.22 -2.70
N VAL A 23 -5.10 -14.78 -1.58
CA VAL A 23 -4.36 -14.25 -0.41
C VAL A 23 -3.32 -15.25 0.12
N THR A 24 -3.69 -16.53 0.24
CA THR A 24 -2.79 -17.60 0.69
C THR A 24 -1.58 -17.74 -0.24
N HIS A 25 -1.79 -17.80 -1.56
CA HIS A 25 -0.67 -17.87 -2.52
C HIS A 25 0.15 -16.58 -2.54
N THR A 26 -0.47 -15.41 -2.48
CA THR A 26 0.25 -14.13 -2.43
C THR A 26 1.16 -14.09 -1.22
N MET A 27 0.65 -14.43 -0.02
CA MET A 27 1.47 -14.46 1.19
C MET A 27 2.59 -15.50 1.11
N GLY A 28 2.29 -16.71 0.63
CA GLY A 28 3.32 -17.74 0.41
C GLY A 28 4.45 -17.27 -0.51
N ARG A 29 4.12 -16.61 -1.62
CA ARG A 29 5.10 -16.06 -2.57
C ARG A 29 5.86 -14.85 -2.02
N VAL A 30 5.21 -13.98 -1.22
CA VAL A 30 5.90 -12.89 -0.52
C VAL A 30 6.92 -13.46 0.47
N LEU A 31 6.54 -14.48 1.23
CA LEU A 31 7.39 -15.17 2.18
C LEU A 31 8.56 -15.92 1.49
N GLU A 32 8.31 -16.54 0.34
CA GLU A 32 9.36 -17.10 -0.52
C GLU A 32 10.35 -16.02 -0.98
N LYS A 33 9.85 -14.86 -1.45
CA LYS A 33 10.69 -13.72 -1.84
C LYS A 33 11.45 -13.08 -0.68
N PHE A 34 10.87 -13.11 0.53
CA PHE A 34 11.53 -12.73 1.77
C PHE A 34 12.63 -13.71 2.17
N LYS A 35 12.70 -14.88 1.53
CA LYS A 35 13.67 -15.95 1.78
C LYS A 35 13.56 -16.49 3.21
N LEU A 36 12.36 -16.94 3.57
CA LEU A 36 12.13 -17.61 4.86
C LEU A 36 13.06 -18.83 4.99
N GLU A 37 13.79 -18.88 6.10
CA GLU A 37 14.64 -19.99 6.46
C GLU A 37 14.27 -20.52 7.84
N SER A 38 14.45 -21.83 8.03
CA SER A 38 14.25 -22.47 9.33
C SER A 38 15.38 -22.11 10.30
N SER A 39 15.09 -22.08 11.59
CA SER A 39 16.06 -21.84 12.66
C SER A 39 15.92 -22.88 13.78
N PRO A 40 16.94 -23.04 14.66
CA PRO A 40 16.85 -23.93 15.82
C PRO A 40 15.78 -23.56 16.86
N ILE A 41 15.20 -22.37 16.78
CA ILE A 41 14.26 -21.81 17.78
C ILE A 41 12.91 -21.46 17.15
N ASN A 42 12.52 -22.17 16.08
CA ASN A 42 11.24 -21.93 15.44
C ASN A 42 10.08 -22.05 16.43
N THR A 43 9.12 -21.14 16.30
CA THR A 43 7.82 -21.27 16.94
C THR A 43 6.89 -22.11 16.05
N LYS A 44 5.87 -22.75 16.62
CA LYS A 44 4.85 -23.47 15.83
C LYS A 44 4.16 -22.59 14.77
N GLY A 45 3.97 -21.30 15.10
CA GLY A 45 3.44 -20.33 14.14
C GLY A 45 4.38 -20.14 12.95
N TYR A 46 5.68 -20.03 13.22
CA TYR A 46 6.69 -19.90 12.17
C TYR A 46 6.83 -21.17 11.31
N GLU A 47 6.74 -22.36 11.93
CA GLU A 47 6.67 -23.64 11.19
C GLU A 47 5.48 -23.68 10.22
N THR A 48 4.34 -23.10 10.61
CA THR A 48 3.17 -22.98 9.73
C THR A 48 3.45 -22.06 8.53
N LEU A 49 4.24 -21.00 8.71
CA LEU A 49 4.66 -20.13 7.60
C LEU A 49 5.63 -20.84 6.66
N LEU A 50 6.58 -21.63 7.18
CA LEU A 50 7.46 -22.46 6.35
C LEU A 50 6.64 -23.45 5.51
N ASN A 51 5.68 -24.13 6.13
CA ASN A 51 4.79 -25.06 5.43
C ASN A 51 3.89 -24.33 4.41
N LEU A 52 3.47 -23.09 4.68
CA LEU A 52 2.73 -22.27 3.72
C LEU A 52 3.56 -21.99 2.47
N VAL A 53 4.84 -21.63 2.64
CA VAL A 53 5.76 -21.42 1.51
C VAL A 53 5.90 -22.71 0.71
N GLU A 54 6.18 -23.84 1.36
CA GLU A 54 6.31 -25.15 0.69
C GLU A 54 5.06 -25.55 -0.10
N ASN A 55 3.87 -25.34 0.48
CA ASN A 55 2.60 -25.67 -0.16
C ASN A 55 2.21 -24.74 -1.32
N THR A 56 2.79 -23.54 -1.39
CA THR A 56 2.43 -22.54 -2.41
C THR A 56 3.50 -22.38 -3.49
N SER A 57 4.76 -22.72 -3.21
CA SER A 57 5.86 -22.74 -4.18
C SER A 57 5.80 -23.92 -5.14
N GLY A 58 5.08 -25.00 -4.77
CA GLY A 58 4.80 -26.11 -5.67
C GLY A 58 3.98 -25.72 -6.92
N ASP A 59 3.24 -24.61 -6.85
CA ASP A 59 2.48 -24.08 -7.98
C ASP A 59 3.35 -23.19 -8.87
N SER A 60 3.22 -23.37 -10.19
CA SER A 60 3.90 -22.52 -11.17
C SER A 60 3.47 -21.06 -11.03
N PHE A 61 4.36 -20.14 -11.40
CA PHE A 61 4.02 -18.72 -11.41
C PHE A 61 2.81 -18.43 -12.31
N ASP A 62 2.72 -19.10 -13.46
CA ASP A 62 1.60 -18.95 -14.40
C ASP A 62 0.25 -19.34 -13.78
N LEU A 63 0.21 -20.40 -12.97
CA LEU A 63 -1.00 -20.80 -12.26
C LEU A 63 -1.45 -19.72 -11.27
N TYR A 64 -0.51 -19.19 -10.48
CA TYR A 64 -0.78 -18.07 -9.58
C TYR A 64 -1.21 -16.80 -10.33
N TYR A 65 -0.52 -16.47 -11.42
CA TYR A 65 -0.83 -15.32 -12.24
C TYR A 65 -2.24 -15.43 -12.85
N GLY A 66 -2.67 -16.64 -13.21
CA GLY A 66 -4.04 -16.93 -13.61
C GLY A 66 -5.08 -16.58 -12.53
N LEU A 67 -4.79 -16.87 -11.25
CA LEU A 67 -5.69 -16.49 -10.14
C LEU A 67 -5.90 -14.97 -10.07
N PHE A 68 -4.87 -14.19 -10.37
CA PHE A 68 -4.97 -12.74 -10.41
C PHE A 68 -5.71 -12.24 -11.66
N MET A 69 -5.31 -12.73 -12.84
CA MET A 69 -5.79 -12.21 -14.12
C MET A 69 -7.27 -12.52 -14.38
N TYR A 70 -7.75 -13.69 -13.95
CA TYR A 70 -9.11 -14.14 -14.26
C TYR A 70 -10.12 -13.88 -13.13
N ASN A 71 -9.66 -13.51 -11.93
CA ASN A 71 -10.54 -13.16 -10.83
C ASN A 71 -10.52 -11.66 -10.57
N LYS A 72 -11.57 -10.96 -11.01
CA LYS A 72 -11.70 -9.50 -10.83
C LYS A 72 -11.61 -9.02 -9.38
N ASN A 73 -11.85 -9.90 -8.40
CA ASN A 73 -11.77 -9.56 -6.97
C ASN A 73 -10.34 -9.64 -6.42
N ALA A 74 -9.38 -10.22 -7.16
CA ALA A 74 -8.00 -10.42 -6.69
C ALA A 74 -7.27 -9.09 -6.46
N MET A 75 -7.48 -8.09 -7.33
CA MET A 75 -6.86 -6.77 -7.19
C MET A 75 -7.26 -6.08 -5.88
N GLU A 76 -8.54 -6.13 -5.49
CA GLU A 76 -9.01 -5.59 -4.21
C GLU A 76 -8.28 -6.24 -3.02
N GLN A 77 -8.07 -7.56 -3.06
CA GLN A 77 -7.37 -8.26 -1.98
C GLN A 77 -5.89 -7.89 -1.93
N LEU A 78 -5.24 -7.71 -3.08
CA LEU A 78 -3.84 -7.28 -3.16
C LEU A 78 -3.66 -5.87 -2.57
N GLU A 79 -4.52 -4.92 -2.94
CA GLU A 79 -4.51 -3.56 -2.38
C GLU A 79 -4.77 -3.56 -0.87
N ARG A 80 -5.71 -4.40 -0.41
CA ARG A 80 -5.99 -4.54 1.03
C ARG A 80 -4.80 -5.09 1.81
N LEU A 81 -4.05 -6.03 1.24
CA LEU A 81 -2.81 -6.53 1.85
C LEU A 81 -1.74 -5.42 1.95
N ASP A 82 -1.54 -4.66 0.87
CA ASP A 82 -0.57 -3.55 0.83
C ASP A 82 -0.91 -2.46 1.86
N MET A 83 -2.16 -2.02 1.89
CA MET A 83 -2.64 -1.03 2.87
C MET A 83 -2.47 -1.53 4.31
N ALA A 84 -2.75 -2.80 4.59
CA ALA A 84 -2.57 -3.39 5.92
C ALA A 84 -1.09 -3.42 6.32
N PHE A 85 -0.20 -3.78 5.40
CA PHE A 85 1.24 -3.80 5.64
C PHE A 85 1.79 -2.40 5.94
N GLU A 86 1.41 -1.40 5.13
CA GLU A 86 1.83 -0.02 5.33
C GLU A 86 1.24 0.62 6.60
N ALA A 87 0.00 0.25 6.98
CA ALA A 87 -0.59 0.68 8.25
C ALA A 87 0.22 0.16 9.44
N LEU A 88 0.56 -1.14 9.44
CA LEU A 88 1.37 -1.75 10.51
C LEU A 88 2.76 -1.11 10.62
N LYS A 89 3.39 -0.86 9.48
CA LYS A 89 4.69 -0.19 9.40
C LYS A 89 4.64 1.23 9.99
N LYS A 90 3.58 2.01 9.66
CA LYS A 90 3.36 3.34 10.24
C LYS A 90 3.17 3.30 11.75
N GLU A 91 2.42 2.32 12.25
CA GLU A 91 2.23 2.13 13.69
C GLU A 91 3.56 1.86 14.40
N LEU A 92 4.38 0.95 13.87
CA LEU A 92 5.70 0.63 14.44
C LEU A 92 6.62 1.86 14.49
N PHE A 93 6.73 2.60 13.38
CA PHE A 93 7.59 3.80 13.34
C PHE A 93 7.03 4.97 14.14
N GLY A 94 5.71 5.09 14.25
CA GLY A 94 5.05 6.06 15.12
C GLY A 94 5.46 5.88 16.58
N HIS A 95 5.38 4.65 17.09
CA HIS A 95 5.81 4.32 18.45
C HIS A 95 7.31 4.54 18.65
N LEU A 96 8.15 4.14 17.68
CA LEU A 96 9.60 4.37 17.76
C LEU A 96 9.93 5.88 17.85
N HIS A 97 9.29 6.72 17.03
CA HIS A 97 9.49 8.16 17.06
C HIS A 97 9.07 8.77 18.40
N GLU A 98 7.97 8.30 19.00
CA GLU A 98 7.54 8.76 20.32
C GLU A 98 8.54 8.37 21.42
N VAL A 99 9.05 7.14 21.40
CA VAL A 99 10.08 6.68 22.35
C VAL A 99 11.36 7.50 22.20
N CYS A 100 11.85 7.70 20.98
CA CYS A 100 13.02 8.53 20.71
C CYS A 100 12.81 9.98 21.17
N ARG A 101 11.64 10.58 20.91
CA ARG A 101 11.31 11.93 21.37
C ARG A 101 11.37 12.02 22.89
N LYS A 102 10.75 11.08 23.60
CA LYS A 102 10.76 11.06 25.07
C LYS A 102 12.16 10.87 25.64
N GLN A 103 13.04 10.10 24.99
CA GLN A 103 14.42 9.93 25.43
C GLN A 103 15.29 11.14 25.13
N LEU A 104 15.08 11.81 23.99
CA LEU A 104 15.89 12.97 23.57
C LEU A 104 15.45 14.28 24.25
N PHE A 105 14.17 14.39 24.62
CA PHE A 105 13.58 15.58 25.27
C PHE A 105 13.13 15.31 26.72
N GLY A 106 13.48 14.15 27.27
CA GLY A 106 13.06 13.66 28.59
C GLY A 106 13.82 14.21 29.79
N THR A 107 13.88 15.54 29.92
CA THR A 107 13.80 16.35 31.17
C THR A 107 13.64 17.83 30.77
N ALA A 108 12.72 18.15 29.84
CA ALA A 108 12.50 19.53 29.40
C ALA A 108 11.03 19.97 29.39
N GLU A 109 10.13 19.22 30.04
CA GLU A 109 8.80 19.75 30.36
C GLU A 109 8.78 20.27 31.80
N ALA A 110 9.44 21.42 31.97
CA ALA A 110 9.10 22.48 32.91
C ALA A 110 9.79 23.78 32.43
N VAL A 111 9.51 24.21 31.20
CA VAL A 111 9.72 25.61 30.81
C VAL A 111 8.35 26.17 30.48
N GLU A 112 7.64 26.59 31.54
CA GLU A 112 6.58 27.57 31.39
C GLU A 112 7.26 28.85 30.86
N ILE A 113 6.98 29.20 29.61
CA ILE A 113 7.35 30.51 29.06
C ILE A 113 6.44 31.53 29.76
N PRO A 114 6.95 32.45 30.60
CA PRO A 114 6.12 33.48 31.19
C PRO A 114 5.55 34.36 30.08
N ARG A 115 4.23 34.53 30.08
CA ARG A 115 3.58 35.55 29.26
C ARG A 115 4.01 36.91 29.80
N GLU A 116 4.89 37.61 29.09
CA GLU A 116 5.16 39.02 29.39
C GLU A 116 3.90 39.84 29.08
N GLU A 117 3.39 40.52 30.11
CA GLU A 117 2.31 41.50 29.98
C GLU A 117 2.85 42.79 29.35
N GLU A 118 2.10 43.33 28.39
CA GLU A 118 2.29 44.63 27.74
C GLU A 118 2.34 45.81 28.73
N PRO A 119 3.13 46.87 28.47
CA PRO A 119 2.83 48.20 28.99
C PRO A 119 2.39 49.17 27.88
N ALA A 120 1.36 49.94 28.22
CA ALA A 120 0.57 50.79 27.35
C ALA A 120 1.15 52.19 27.05
N LYS A 121 0.83 52.66 25.83
CA LYS A 121 0.44 54.03 25.37
C LYS A 121 1.46 55.18 25.32
N SER A 122 1.47 55.89 24.17
CA SER A 122 1.35 57.36 24.12
C SER A 122 0.90 57.91 22.76
N HIS A 123 -0.29 58.54 22.77
CA HIS A 123 -0.78 59.79 22.11
C HIS A 123 -0.44 60.07 20.61
N LYS A 124 -1.34 60.50 19.70
CA LYS A 124 -2.31 61.62 19.77
C LYS A 124 -3.44 61.54 18.71
N LEU A 125 -4.63 61.95 19.15
CA LEU A 125 -5.65 62.86 18.57
C LEU A 125 -6.04 62.82 17.06
N LEU A 126 -7.35 62.62 16.84
CA LEU A 126 -8.15 62.74 15.60
C LEU A 126 -8.28 64.22 15.12
N PRO A 127 -8.82 64.54 13.92
CA PRO A 127 -10.29 64.52 13.65
C PRO A 127 -10.71 64.10 12.20
N VAL A 128 -11.78 63.29 12.03
CA VAL A 128 -13.16 63.63 11.58
C VAL A 128 -13.42 63.55 10.05
N GLY A 129 -14.53 62.88 9.66
CA GLY A 129 -15.21 62.97 8.34
C GLY A 129 -15.46 61.58 7.71
N ASP A 130 -16.54 60.85 8.01
CA ASP A 130 -17.94 60.93 7.55
C ASP A 130 -18.23 60.27 6.17
N GLN A 131 -19.28 59.43 6.16
CA GLN A 131 -20.11 58.93 5.03
C GLN A 131 -19.72 57.68 4.18
N ASN A 132 -20.48 56.60 4.43
CA ASN A 132 -21.41 55.89 3.52
C ASN A 132 -21.03 55.61 2.05
N GLY A 133 -21.24 54.37 1.58
CA GLY A 133 -21.41 54.11 0.13
C GLY A 133 -20.99 52.73 -0.40
N SER A 134 -22.00 51.92 -0.67
CA SER A 134 -22.09 50.78 -1.59
C SER A 134 -21.08 50.72 -2.75
N ASN A 135 -20.62 49.50 -3.09
CA ASN A 135 -20.83 48.95 -4.43
C ASN A 135 -20.44 47.46 -4.52
N VAL A 136 -21.47 46.63 -4.65
CA VAL A 136 -21.42 45.31 -5.29
C VAL A 136 -21.69 45.54 -6.77
N VAL A 137 -20.73 45.20 -7.63
CA VAL A 137 -20.87 45.01 -9.07
C VAL A 137 -19.83 43.94 -9.43
N THR A 138 -20.28 42.71 -9.69
CA THR A 138 -20.35 42.05 -11.03
C THR A 138 -18.95 41.63 -11.52
N GLN A 139 -18.68 40.47 -12.12
CA GLN A 139 -19.49 39.66 -13.02
C GLN A 139 -18.71 38.34 -13.26
N ASN A 140 -19.41 37.21 -13.21
CA ASN A 140 -19.45 36.09 -14.17
C ASN A 140 -18.40 36.14 -15.32
N ARG A 141 -17.79 35.03 -15.78
CA ARG A 141 -18.45 33.82 -16.30
C ARG A 141 -17.40 32.78 -16.77
N SER A 142 -17.81 31.50 -16.69
CA SER A 142 -17.42 30.29 -17.45
C SER A 142 -16.55 30.38 -18.73
N GLY A 143 -15.67 29.39 -18.90
CA GLY A 143 -15.15 28.92 -20.19
C GLY A 143 -14.69 27.45 -20.11
N GLU A 144 -15.12 26.62 -21.07
CA GLU A 144 -14.97 25.16 -21.18
C GLU A 144 -13.56 24.65 -21.58
N ALA A 145 -13.42 23.31 -21.55
CA ALA A 145 -12.23 22.43 -21.68
C ALA A 145 -11.42 22.51 -23.00
N PRO A 146 -10.31 21.76 -23.11
CA PRO A 146 -10.42 20.48 -23.85
C PRO A 146 -9.55 19.31 -23.33
N GLN A 147 -9.96 18.11 -23.77
CA GLN A 147 -9.24 16.84 -23.73
C GLN A 147 -7.96 16.88 -24.59
N ASN A 148 -6.94 16.07 -24.26
CA ASN A 148 -5.95 15.60 -25.21
C ASN A 148 -5.36 14.25 -24.75
N GLY A 149 -5.38 13.27 -25.66
CA GLY A 149 -4.57 12.06 -25.63
C GLY A 149 -3.72 11.95 -26.89
N ALA A 150 -2.53 11.38 -26.77
CA ALA A 150 -1.68 10.77 -27.80
C ALA A 150 -0.61 9.98 -27.02
N HIS A 151 -0.45 8.65 -27.12
CA HIS A 151 -0.04 7.80 -28.25
C HIS A 151 1.46 7.84 -28.55
N GLU A 152 2.24 7.07 -27.79
CA GLU A 152 3.54 6.46 -28.16
C GLU A 152 3.52 5.07 -27.51
N GLY A 153 3.67 3.92 -28.16
CA GLY A 153 4.63 3.55 -29.18
C GLY A 153 5.56 2.49 -28.55
N TYR A 154 5.18 1.21 -28.59
CA TYR A 154 6.12 0.12 -28.34
C TYR A 154 5.89 -0.98 -29.37
N GLU A 155 6.91 -1.17 -30.20
CA GLU A 155 6.96 -2.10 -31.31
C GLU A 155 7.05 -3.55 -30.82
N ASP A 156 6.37 -4.37 -31.61
CA ASP A 156 6.36 -5.82 -31.62
C ASP A 156 7.74 -6.39 -32.01
N SER A 157 8.26 -7.33 -31.22
CA SER A 157 9.26 -8.28 -31.72
C SER A 157 9.26 -9.57 -30.89
N ALA A 158 8.87 -10.66 -31.55
CA ALA A 158 9.23 -12.04 -31.22
C ALA A 158 9.33 -12.82 -32.56
N PRO A 159 9.90 -14.03 -32.62
CA PRO A 159 11.04 -14.59 -31.88
C PRO A 159 12.13 -15.13 -32.84
N LEU A 160 13.34 -15.39 -32.34
CA LEU A 160 14.34 -16.21 -33.04
C LEU A 160 14.28 -17.66 -32.56
N ASP A 161 14.16 -18.57 -33.51
CA ASP A 161 14.03 -20.02 -33.36
C ASP A 161 15.39 -20.73 -33.26
N SER A 162 15.36 -21.85 -32.54
CA SER A 162 16.21 -23.06 -32.50
C SER A 162 17.70 -23.02 -32.90
N ALA A 163 18.55 -23.53 -31.99
CA ALA A 163 19.55 -24.56 -32.34
C ALA A 163 19.91 -25.42 -31.11
N SER A 164 19.73 -26.72 -31.27
CA SER A 164 20.17 -27.82 -30.43
C SER A 164 21.68 -28.03 -30.53
N GLU A 165 22.37 -28.30 -29.42
CA GLU A 165 23.57 -29.14 -29.44
C GLU A 165 23.69 -29.93 -28.14
N SER A 166 23.49 -31.24 -28.29
CA SER A 166 23.82 -32.28 -27.34
C SER A 166 25.29 -32.64 -27.49
N ASP A 167 26.11 -32.45 -26.46
CA ASP A 167 27.30 -33.29 -26.28
C ASP A 167 27.77 -33.25 -24.83
N GLY A 168 27.88 -34.43 -24.24
CA GLY A 168 28.15 -34.58 -22.81
C GLY A 168 28.38 -36.02 -22.40
N LYS A 169 29.29 -36.71 -23.10
CA LYS A 169 29.98 -37.89 -22.58
C LYS A 169 30.62 -37.52 -21.24
N ASN A 170 30.28 -38.20 -20.16
CA ASN A 170 31.29 -38.61 -19.20
C ASN A 170 30.94 -39.94 -18.54
N LYS A 171 31.85 -40.87 -18.86
CA LYS A 171 32.26 -42.14 -18.26
C LYS A 171 31.69 -42.52 -16.89
#